data_AF-A0A162GRT9-F1
#
_entry.id   AF-A0A162GRT9-F1
#
_cell.length_a   1.000
_cell.length_b   1.000
_cell.length_c   1.000
_cell.angle_alpha   90.00
_cell.angle_beta   90.00
_cell.angle_gamma   90.00
#
_symmetry.space_group_name_H-M   'P 1'
#
loop_
_entity.id
_entity.type
_entity.pdbx_description
1 polymer ?
#
loop_
_entity_poly.entity_id
_entity_poly.type
_entity_poly.pdbx_seq_one_letter_code
_entity_poly.pdbx_strand_id
1 'polypeptide(L)'
;MKEQVIAGMLTLSLALGFIFSIEVLAQNNRTLLDPCVSDLQKYCQNAEPGGGAFLTCLDENKDKLSPECRARNKKLHEMVIELQGACNNDLLKFCDNVSAGGGRIIKCLRDHTTELSNACKVGIDNSLQNRKNLLQSQWP
;
A
#
# COMPACT_ATOMS: atom_id res chain seq x y z
N MET A 1 0.72 -58.77 6.54
CA MET A 1 -0.34 -57.73 6.57
C MET A 1 0.09 -56.38 7.16
N LYS A 2 1.28 -56.23 7.77
CA LYS A 2 1.77 -54.91 8.24
C LYS A 2 2.59 -54.15 7.19
N GLU A 3 3.35 -54.86 6.35
CA GLU A 3 4.20 -54.21 5.33
C GLU A 3 3.41 -53.67 4.12
N GLN A 4 2.30 -54.31 3.75
CA GLN A 4 1.46 -53.84 2.63
C GLN A 4 0.62 -52.60 2.97
N VAL A 5 0.36 -52.34 4.27
CA VAL A 5 -0.37 -51.15 4.72
C VAL A 5 0.54 -49.93 4.74
N ILE A 6 1.82 -50.10 5.06
CA ILE A 6 2.83 -49.02 5.08
C ILE A 6 3.13 -48.56 3.64
N ALA A 7 3.29 -49.49 2.70
CA ALA A 7 3.46 -49.16 1.28
C ALA A 7 2.24 -48.44 0.68
N GLY A 8 1.02 -48.82 1.07
CA GLY A 8 -0.21 -48.16 0.63
C GLY A 8 -0.42 -46.76 1.24
N MET A 9 0.00 -46.53 2.49
CA MET A 9 -0.07 -45.22 3.13
C MET A 9 1.00 -44.24 2.61
N LEU A 10 2.19 -44.74 2.24
CA LEU A 10 3.26 -43.92 1.66
C LEU A 10 2.91 -43.43 0.25
N THR A 11 2.29 -44.27 -0.58
CA THR A 11 1.89 -43.89 -1.95
C THR A 11 0.69 -42.93 -1.96
N LEU A 12 -0.27 -43.10 -1.05
CA LEU A 12 -1.41 -42.17 -0.89
C LEU A 12 -0.94 -40.78 -0.41
N SER A 13 0.05 -40.72 0.47
CA SER A 13 0.64 -39.47 0.97
C SER A 13 1.42 -38.71 -0.14
N LEU A 14 2.12 -39.44 -1.01
CA LEU A 14 2.86 -38.85 -2.15
C LEU A 14 1.91 -38.32 -3.24
N ALA A 15 0.80 -39.01 -3.52
CA ALA A 15 -0.19 -38.58 -4.50
C ALA A 15 -0.99 -37.34 -4.05
N LEU A 16 -1.32 -37.24 -2.75
CA LEU A 16 -1.96 -36.06 -2.18
C LEU A 16 -0.99 -34.86 -2.03
N GLY A 17 0.31 -35.12 -1.85
CA GLY A 17 1.36 -34.10 -1.85
C GLY A 17 1.63 -33.48 -3.24
N PHE A 18 1.39 -34.24 -4.32
CA PHE A 18 1.53 -33.73 -5.69
C PHE A 18 0.40 -32.78 -6.11
N ILE A 19 -0.79 -32.89 -5.52
CA ILE A 19 -1.91 -31.96 -5.78
C ILE A 19 -1.75 -30.66 -4.97
N PHE A 20 -1.04 -30.70 -3.83
CA PHE A 20 -0.83 -29.53 -2.96
C PHE A 20 0.32 -28.59 -3.40
N SER A 21 1.00 -28.87 -4.52
CA SER A 21 2.26 -28.18 -4.87
C SER A 21 2.15 -27.09 -5.95
N ILE A 22 0.95 -26.76 -6.47
CA ILE A 22 0.83 -25.81 -7.61
C ILE A 22 0.33 -24.40 -7.21
N GLU A 23 -0.02 -24.13 -5.95
CA GLU A 23 -0.65 -22.84 -5.59
C GLU A 23 0.30 -21.69 -5.19
N VAL A 24 1.63 -21.82 -5.30
CA VAL A 24 2.55 -20.79 -4.78
C VAL A 24 3.34 -20.08 -5.88
N LEU A 25 2.66 -19.51 -6.88
CA LEU A 25 3.24 -18.49 -7.78
C LEU A 25 2.28 -17.32 -8.06
N ALA A 26 1.57 -16.83 -7.04
CA ALA A 26 1.10 -15.44 -7.07
C ALA A 26 2.24 -14.52 -6.61
N GLN A 27 3.32 -14.43 -7.41
CA GLN A 27 4.40 -13.49 -7.13
C GLN A 27 3.86 -12.06 -7.30
N ASN A 28 3.91 -11.33 -6.18
CA ASN A 28 3.35 -10.00 -5.97
C ASN A 28 4.01 -8.95 -6.90
N ASN A 29 3.53 -8.86 -8.14
CA ASN A 29 4.00 -7.91 -9.15
C ASN A 29 3.33 -6.52 -9.03
N ARG A 30 2.71 -6.20 -7.88
CA ARG A 30 1.86 -5.01 -7.70
C ARG A 30 2.54 -3.68 -8.03
N THR A 31 3.85 -3.59 -7.87
CA THR A 31 4.61 -2.37 -8.19
C THR A 31 4.69 -2.13 -9.71
N LEU A 32 4.73 -3.17 -10.54
CA LEU A 32 4.80 -3.06 -12.01
C LEU A 32 3.47 -2.65 -12.65
N LEU A 33 2.34 -2.71 -11.92
CA LEU A 33 1.02 -2.27 -12.39
C LEU A 33 0.65 -0.85 -11.95
N ASP A 34 1.53 -0.15 -11.24
CA ASP A 34 1.27 1.25 -10.93
C ASP A 34 1.42 2.10 -12.20
N PRO A 35 0.38 2.82 -12.65
CA PRO A 35 0.44 3.64 -13.87
C PRO A 35 1.51 4.73 -13.79
N CYS A 36 2.02 5.05 -12.60
CA CYS A 36 3.05 6.05 -12.41
C CYS A 36 4.48 5.53 -12.55
N VAL A 37 4.77 4.22 -12.63
CA VAL A 37 6.18 3.74 -12.59
C VAL A 37 7.07 4.42 -13.63
N SER A 38 6.64 4.42 -14.90
CA SER A 38 7.41 5.00 -16.00
C SER A 38 7.63 6.50 -15.81
N ASP A 39 6.59 7.22 -15.40
CA ASP A 39 6.66 8.66 -15.16
C ASP A 39 7.58 8.99 -13.99
N LEU A 40 7.51 8.23 -12.89
CA LEU A 40 8.31 8.46 -11.70
C LEU A 40 9.79 8.15 -11.95
N GLN A 41 10.10 7.09 -12.70
CA GLN A 41 11.47 6.80 -13.12
C GLN A 41 12.03 7.92 -14.00
N LYS A 42 11.20 8.52 -14.86
CA LYS A 42 11.65 9.56 -15.78
C LYS A 42 11.79 10.93 -15.12
N TYR A 43 10.87 11.30 -14.24
CA TYR A 43 10.76 12.68 -13.74
C TYR A 43 11.08 12.83 -12.25
N CYS A 44 10.86 11.80 -11.43
CA CYS A 44 10.92 11.90 -9.95
C CYS A 44 11.82 10.84 -9.27
N GLN A 45 12.79 10.27 -9.98
CA GLN A 45 13.64 9.17 -9.49
C GLN A 45 14.43 9.48 -8.20
N ASN A 46 14.69 10.76 -7.92
CA ASN A 46 15.47 11.21 -6.76
C ASN A 46 14.60 11.65 -5.57
N ALA A 47 13.27 11.58 -5.70
CA ALA A 47 12.36 12.03 -4.66
C ALA A 47 11.77 10.82 -3.90
N GLU A 48 11.84 10.87 -2.57
CA GLU A 48 11.32 9.78 -1.73
C GLU A 48 9.77 9.73 -1.78
N PRO A 49 9.16 8.60 -2.21
CA PRO A 49 7.72 8.49 -2.35
C PRO A 49 6.92 8.87 -1.09
N GLY A 50 5.89 9.69 -1.30
CA GLY A 50 4.98 10.16 -0.25
C GLY A 50 5.55 11.25 0.67
N GLY A 51 6.80 11.68 0.47
CA GLY A 51 7.39 12.82 1.16
C GLY A 51 7.05 14.15 0.49
N GLY A 52 7.32 15.27 1.18
CA GLY A 52 7.07 16.61 0.64
C GLY A 52 7.79 16.86 -0.69
N ALA A 53 9.07 16.51 -0.79
CA ALA A 53 9.85 16.64 -2.02
C ALA A 53 9.26 15.84 -3.21
N PHE A 54 8.65 14.69 -2.94
CA PHE A 54 8.00 13.88 -3.97
C PHE A 54 6.68 14.50 -4.44
N LEU A 55 5.89 15.08 -3.52
CA LEU A 55 4.71 15.84 -3.89
C LEU A 55 5.10 17.08 -4.72
N THR A 56 6.16 17.79 -4.34
CA THR A 56 6.70 18.91 -5.13
C THR A 56 7.12 18.46 -6.52
N CYS A 57 7.87 17.36 -6.64
CA CYS A 57 8.26 16.84 -7.94
C CYS A 57 7.07 16.49 -8.84
N LEU A 58 6.03 15.88 -8.27
CA LEU A 58 4.80 15.55 -8.99
C LEU A 58 4.07 16.79 -9.48
N ASP A 59 4.01 17.86 -8.68
CA ASP A 59 3.37 19.11 -9.06
C ASP A 59 4.15 19.84 -10.17
N GLU A 60 5.46 19.96 -10.03
CA GLU A 60 6.35 20.57 -11.03
C GLU A 60 6.34 19.86 -12.38
N ASN A 61 6.06 18.55 -12.38
CA ASN A 61 6.02 17.73 -13.59
C ASN A 61 4.61 17.31 -13.99
N LYS A 62 3.55 17.83 -13.35
CA LYS A 62 2.16 17.36 -13.53
C LYS A 62 1.73 17.24 -14.99
N ASP A 63 2.12 18.20 -15.83
CA ASP A 63 1.75 18.26 -17.25
C ASP A 63 2.55 17.26 -18.12
N LYS A 64 3.68 16.78 -17.62
CA LYS A 64 4.55 15.78 -18.27
C LYS A 64 4.20 14.33 -17.91
N LEU A 65 3.44 14.13 -16.84
CA LEU A 65 2.98 12.80 -16.42
C LEU A 65 1.96 12.24 -17.42
N SER A 66 1.80 10.93 -17.46
CA SER A 66 0.69 10.29 -18.15
C SER A 66 -0.67 10.71 -17.55
N PRO A 67 -1.76 10.72 -18.34
CA PRO A 67 -3.11 10.96 -17.83
C PRO A 67 -3.48 10.03 -16.67
N GLU A 68 -3.09 8.76 -16.75
CA GLU A 68 -3.36 7.75 -15.74
C GLU A 68 -2.62 8.05 -14.44
N CYS A 69 -1.35 8.44 -14.52
CA CYS A 69 -0.58 8.82 -13.33
C CYS A 69 -1.11 10.11 -12.69
N ARG A 70 -1.49 11.13 -13.48
CA ARG A 70 -2.15 12.34 -12.96
C ARG A 70 -3.43 12.00 -12.22
N ALA A 71 -4.30 11.17 -12.80
CA ALA A 71 -5.56 10.79 -12.19
C ALA A 71 -5.34 10.04 -10.86
N ARG A 72 -4.40 9.09 -10.84
CA ARG A 72 -4.02 8.36 -9.62
C ARG A 72 -3.48 9.30 -8.54
N ASN A 73 -2.55 10.20 -8.88
CA ASN A 73 -1.94 11.11 -7.92
C ASN A 73 -2.93 12.16 -7.39
N LYS A 74 -3.86 12.64 -8.23
CA LYS A 74 -4.95 13.52 -7.77
C LYS A 74 -5.78 12.83 -6.68
N LYS A 75 -6.17 11.58 -6.89
CA LYS A 75 -6.93 10.81 -5.91
C LYS A 75 -6.15 10.54 -4.61
N LEU A 76 -4.83 10.30 -4.71
CA LEU A 76 -3.96 10.20 -3.54
C LEU A 76 -3.84 11.53 -2.79
N HIS A 77 -3.74 12.65 -3.49
CA HIS A 77 -3.66 13.97 -2.89
C HIS A 77 -4.93 14.31 -2.10
N GLU A 78 -6.11 14.03 -2.67
CA GLU A 78 -7.40 14.17 -1.99
C GLU A 78 -7.46 13.34 -0.70
N MET A 79 -7.03 12.07 -0.74
CA MET A 79 -6.95 11.23 0.46
C MET A 79 -6.04 11.80 1.55
N VAL A 80 -4.92 12.42 1.18
CA VAL A 80 -3.98 13.04 2.14
C VAL A 80 -4.61 14.26 2.80
N ILE A 81 -5.31 15.11 2.03
CA ILE A 81 -6.02 16.29 2.57
C ILE A 81 -7.09 15.86 3.58
N GLU A 82 -7.90 14.86 3.23
CA GLU A 82 -8.95 14.34 4.13
C GLU A 82 -8.37 13.78 5.44
N LEU A 83 -7.30 12.99 5.34
CA LEU A 83 -6.60 12.46 6.52
C LEU A 83 -6.02 13.60 7.38
N GLN A 84 -5.35 14.57 6.76
CA GLN A 84 -4.76 15.70 7.47
C GLN A 84 -5.84 16.53 8.16
N GLY A 85 -6.96 16.81 7.49
CA GLY A 85 -8.09 17.52 8.08
C GLY A 85 -8.64 16.80 9.31
N ALA A 86 -8.80 15.47 9.23
CA ALA A 86 -9.28 14.65 10.34
C ALA A 86 -8.28 14.51 11.50
N CYS A 87 -6.98 14.52 11.20
CA CYS A 87 -5.92 14.20 12.16
C CYS A 87 -5.04 15.38 12.57
N ASN A 88 -5.26 16.61 12.10
CA ASN A 88 -4.30 17.72 12.26
C ASN A 88 -3.84 17.93 13.71
N ASN A 89 -4.78 17.97 14.66
CA ASN A 89 -4.45 18.18 16.07
C ASN A 89 -3.69 16.98 16.67
N ASP A 90 -4.06 15.76 16.30
CA ASP A 90 -3.38 14.55 16.76
C ASP A 90 -1.97 14.44 16.15
N LEU A 91 -1.80 14.83 14.88
CA LEU A 91 -0.50 14.89 14.21
C LEU A 91 0.45 15.85 14.93
N LEU A 92 0.00 17.06 15.23
CA LEU A 92 0.80 18.05 15.95
C LEU A 92 1.15 17.60 17.37
N LYS A 93 0.29 16.79 17.99
CA LYS A 93 0.49 16.31 19.37
C LYS A 93 1.43 15.11 19.46
N PHE A 94 1.30 14.16 18.52
CA PHE A 94 1.95 12.86 18.64
C PHE A 94 3.02 12.60 17.57
N CYS A 95 2.96 13.28 16.43
CA CYS A 95 3.74 12.93 15.23
C CYS A 95 4.43 14.14 14.57
N ASP A 96 4.62 15.24 15.28
CA ASP A 96 5.20 16.49 14.77
C ASP A 96 6.65 16.34 14.28
N ASN A 97 7.41 15.46 14.92
CA ASN A 97 8.80 15.16 14.61
C ASN A 97 8.97 14.02 13.59
N VAL A 98 7.87 13.48 13.05
CA VAL A 98 7.92 12.40 12.07
C VAL A 98 8.03 12.98 10.67
N SER A 99 9.13 12.63 9.98
CA SER A 99 9.30 13.00 8.57
C SER A 99 8.22 12.36 7.68
N ALA A 100 7.55 13.16 6.86
CA ALA A 100 6.63 12.67 5.83
C ALA A 100 7.34 11.74 4.84
N GLY A 101 6.59 10.85 4.18
CA GLY A 101 7.14 9.83 3.27
C GLY A 101 7.06 8.41 3.81
N GLY A 102 7.04 7.44 2.89
CA GLY A 102 7.10 6.00 3.20
C GLY A 102 5.98 5.47 4.12
N GLY A 103 4.90 6.21 4.31
CA GLY A 103 3.83 5.86 5.26
C GLY A 103 4.19 6.06 6.75
N ARG A 104 5.30 6.73 7.06
CA ARG A 104 5.77 6.96 8.45
C ARG A 104 4.74 7.66 9.33
N ILE A 105 4.06 8.68 8.80
CA ILE A 105 3.01 9.43 9.52
C ILE A 105 1.84 8.52 9.91
N ILE A 106 1.33 7.72 8.97
CA ILE A 106 0.25 6.76 9.26
C ILE A 106 0.71 5.72 10.29
N LYS A 107 1.96 5.27 10.22
CA LYS A 107 2.51 4.37 11.25
C LYS A 107 2.49 5.04 12.62
N CYS A 108 3.01 6.27 12.73
CA CYS A 108 3.02 7.01 13.99
C CYS A 108 1.61 7.17 14.57
N LEU A 109 0.64 7.60 13.76
CA LEU A 109 -0.75 7.70 14.20
C LEU A 109 -1.29 6.35 14.71
N ARG A 110 -0.98 5.25 14.03
CA ARG A 110 -1.38 3.91 14.46
C ARG A 110 -0.72 3.47 15.77
N ASP A 111 0.51 3.86 16.01
CA ASP A 111 1.20 3.57 17.27
C ASP A 111 0.54 4.32 18.46
N HIS A 112 -0.15 5.44 18.20
CA HIS A 112 -0.92 6.21 19.18
C HIS A 112 -2.44 5.97 19.14
N THR A 113 -2.92 4.91 18.48
CA THR A 113 -4.35 4.71 18.17
C THR A 113 -5.27 4.93 19.37
N THR A 114 -4.90 4.47 20.57
CA THR A 114 -5.75 4.61 21.77
C THR A 114 -5.91 6.06 22.24
N GLU A 115 -4.92 6.91 21.98
CA GLU A 115 -4.83 8.31 22.40
C GLU A 115 -5.41 9.29 21.36
N LEU A 116 -5.61 8.84 20.12
CA LEU A 116 -6.15 9.66 19.04
C LEU A 116 -7.60 10.08 19.29
N SER A 117 -7.94 11.26 18.78
CA SER A 117 -9.33 11.68 18.64
C SER A 117 -10.16 10.70 17.79
N ASN A 118 -11.47 10.66 18.03
CA ASN A 118 -12.39 9.86 17.22
C ASN A 118 -12.36 10.26 15.74
N ALA A 119 -12.24 11.56 15.46
CA ALA A 119 -12.14 12.07 14.10
C ALA A 119 -10.91 11.49 13.39
N CYS A 120 -9.75 11.49 14.04
CA CYS A 120 -8.54 10.96 13.43
C CYS A 120 -8.58 9.43 13.25
N LYS A 121 -9.14 8.68 14.21
CA LYS A 121 -9.38 7.23 14.05
C LYS A 121 -10.19 6.92 12.78
N VAL A 122 -11.31 7.62 12.61
CA VAL A 122 -12.16 7.50 11.41
C VAL A 122 -11.40 7.93 10.14
N GLY A 123 -10.60 9.00 10.22
CA GLY A 123 -9.78 9.48 9.11
C GLY A 123 -8.74 8.44 8.65
N ILE A 124 -8.10 7.75 9.58
CA ILE A 124 -7.16 6.65 9.30
C ILE A 124 -7.90 5.49 8.62
N ASP A 125 -9.02 5.05 9.17
CA ASP A 125 -9.81 3.95 8.60
C ASP A 125 -10.28 4.27 7.19
N ASN A 126 -10.82 5.47 6.97
CA ASN A 126 -11.20 5.97 5.66
C ASN A 126 -10.01 5.99 4.69
N SER A 127 -8.85 6.44 5.14
CA SER A 127 -7.63 6.48 4.31
C SER A 127 -7.14 5.09 3.92
N LEU A 128 -7.18 4.13 4.83
CA LEU A 128 -6.81 2.74 4.56
C LEU A 128 -7.79 2.08 3.60
N GLN A 129 -9.09 2.30 3.80
CA GLN A 129 -10.12 1.77 2.92
C GLN A 129 -10.06 2.40 1.52
N ASN A 130 -9.90 3.71 1.41
CA ASN A 130 -9.77 4.40 0.13
C ASN A 130 -8.53 3.95 -0.63
N ARG A 131 -7.40 3.71 0.06
CA ARG A 131 -6.20 3.13 -0.55
C ARG A 131 -6.45 1.71 -1.04
N LYS A 132 -7.13 0.87 -0.26
CA LYS A 132 -7.52 -0.49 -0.68
C LYS A 132 -8.40 -0.42 -1.93
N ASN A 133 -9.40 0.46 -1.95
CA ASN A 133 -10.28 0.67 -3.10
C ASN A 133 -9.50 1.14 -4.33
N LEU A 134 -8.52 2.05 -4.17
CA LEU A 134 -7.67 2.50 -5.27
C LEU A 134 -6.90 1.33 -5.89
N LEU A 135 -6.25 0.52 -5.06
CA LEU A 135 -5.49 -0.65 -5.50
C LEU A 135 -6.37 -1.73 -6.14
N GLN A 136 -7.60 -1.90 -5.66
CA GLN A 136 -8.58 -2.83 -6.23
C GLN A 136 -9.18 -2.32 -7.54
N SER A 137 -9.42 -1.01 -7.67
CA SER A 137 -9.98 -0.41 -8.90
C SER A 137 -8.99 -0.36 -10.06
N GLN A 138 -7.70 -0.49 -9.78
CA GLN A 138 -6.62 -0.40 -10.76
C GLN A 138 -6.11 -1.78 -11.21
N TRP A 139 -6.61 -2.86 -10.61
CA TRP A 139 -6.22 -4.24 -10.88
C TRP A 139 -7.46 -5.04 -11.35
N PRO A 140 -7.45 -5.71 -12.52
CA PRO A 140 -8.54 -6.60 -12.93
C PRO A 140 -8.60 -7.89 -12.09
#